data_AF-A0A7S1L3W8-F1
#
_entry.id   AF-A0A7S1L3W8-F1
#
_cell.length_a   1.000
_cell.length_b   1.000
_cell.length_c   1.000
_cell.angle_alpha   90.00
_cell.angle_beta   90.00
_cell.angle_gamma   90.00
#
_symmetry.space_group_name_H-M   'P 1'
#
loop_
_entity.id
_entity.type
_entity.pdbx_description
1 polymer ?
#
loop_
_entity_poly.entity_id
_entity_poly.type
_entity_poly.pdbx_seq_one_letter_code
_entity_poly.pdbx_strand_id
1 'polypeptide(L)'
;KGLAASQADREFLDDMEGTEDLPEEAMRTHLEGGAKKWRQETILRDRAAMKAEKDDDAKFRCGLHTAAGFKQALVSRFGSLYIAWREALDLDGNERLSFNEFSQAMNRIGFHGNIKGLWAELLSEGSRHIVFADLDADTDAMVKDLKSRFVSVYGNILLGWLKGLDTRNTGMVNEKQFSKACSKLGFEGDAQQLFRVMQPDMHRNFLTVRDFDTRAYLALSRGDFRMISE
;
A
#
# COMPACT_ATOMS: atom_id res chain seq x y z
N LYS A 1 -30.11 7.04 -44.38
CA LYS A 1 -29.84 5.67 -44.87
C LYS A 1 -28.64 5.14 -44.09
N GLY A 2 -28.89 4.28 -43.11
CA GLY A 2 -27.89 3.82 -42.14
C GLY A 2 -26.78 3.02 -42.80
N LEU A 3 -25.54 3.24 -42.36
CA LEU A 3 -24.39 2.40 -42.70
C LEU A 3 -24.55 1.08 -41.96
N ALA A 4 -24.83 0.01 -42.70
CA ALA A 4 -24.79 -1.34 -42.18
C ALA A 4 -23.35 -1.69 -41.79
N ALA A 5 -23.15 -2.18 -40.56
CA ALA A 5 -21.88 -2.69 -40.09
C ALA A 5 -21.39 -3.85 -40.98
N SER A 6 -20.07 -3.95 -41.19
CA SER A 6 -19.48 -4.95 -42.07
C SER A 6 -19.56 -6.34 -41.42
N GLN A 7 -19.56 -7.39 -42.24
CA GLN A 7 -19.66 -8.78 -41.77
C GLN A 7 -18.52 -9.17 -40.81
N ALA A 8 -17.34 -8.55 -40.97
CA ALA A 8 -16.19 -8.72 -40.07
C ALA A 8 -16.45 -8.17 -38.66
N ASP A 9 -17.30 -7.14 -38.52
CA ASP A 9 -17.65 -6.57 -37.21
C ASP A 9 -18.61 -7.48 -36.42
N ARG A 10 -19.35 -8.37 -37.10
CA ARG A 10 -20.24 -9.36 -36.46
C ARG A 10 -19.47 -10.59 -35.97
N GLU A 11 -18.53 -11.08 -36.78
CA GLU A 11 -17.72 -12.27 -36.42
C GLU A 11 -16.83 -12.02 -35.20
N PHE A 12 -16.37 -10.78 -34.96
CA PHE A 12 -15.61 -10.43 -33.75
C PHE A 12 -16.47 -10.41 -32.46
N LEU A 13 -17.79 -10.22 -32.58
CA LEU A 13 -18.71 -10.13 -31.44
C LEU A 13 -19.20 -11.50 -30.96
N ASP A 14 -19.26 -12.51 -31.84
CA ASP A 14 -19.71 -13.86 -31.47
C ASP A 14 -18.62 -14.69 -30.76
N ASP A 15 -17.34 -14.33 -30.89
CA ASP A 15 -16.20 -15.05 -30.28
C ASP A 15 -15.81 -14.56 -28.88
N MET A 16 -16.51 -13.56 -28.31
CA MET A 16 -16.28 -13.12 -26.92
C MET A 16 -17.12 -13.94 -25.93
N GLU A 17 -16.62 -15.12 -25.56
CA GLU A 17 -17.08 -15.86 -24.38
C GLU A 17 -16.86 -15.03 -23.10
N GLY A 18 -17.91 -14.86 -22.30
CA GLY A 18 -17.84 -14.27 -20.95
C GLY A 18 -18.63 -12.97 -20.77
N THR A 19 -19.91 -12.96 -21.15
CA THR A 19 -20.85 -11.90 -20.75
C THR A 19 -21.61 -12.31 -19.49
N GLU A 20 -20.94 -12.32 -18.34
CA GLU A 20 -21.62 -12.33 -17.05
C GLU A 20 -21.02 -11.23 -16.15
N ASP A 21 -21.91 -10.40 -15.61
CA ASP A 21 -21.70 -9.22 -14.74
C ASP A 21 -21.46 -7.85 -15.40
N LEU A 22 -22.29 -7.50 -16.40
CA LEU A 22 -22.57 -6.09 -16.71
C LEU A 22 -23.77 -5.61 -15.84
N PRO A 23 -23.63 -4.51 -15.07
CA PRO A 23 -24.74 -3.99 -14.26
C PRO A 23 -25.95 -3.60 -15.12
N GLU A 24 -27.17 -3.96 -14.68
CA GLU A 24 -28.45 -3.80 -15.42
C GLU A 24 -28.70 -2.39 -15.97
N GLU A 25 -28.09 -1.35 -15.39
CA GLU A 25 -28.14 0.03 -15.90
C GLU A 25 -27.48 0.19 -17.29
N ALA A 26 -26.49 -0.64 -17.61
CA ALA A 26 -25.80 -0.63 -18.91
C ALA A 26 -26.69 -1.17 -20.04
N MET A 27 -27.56 -2.15 -19.76
CA MET A 27 -28.48 -2.73 -20.76
C MET A 27 -29.60 -1.75 -21.19
N ARG A 28 -29.95 -0.77 -20.35
CA ARG A 28 -31.00 0.21 -20.66
C ARG A 28 -30.59 1.29 -21.66
N THR A 29 -29.30 1.45 -21.93
CA THR A 29 -28.78 2.49 -22.84
C THR A 29 -28.53 1.94 -24.25
N HIS A 30 -29.47 1.16 -24.79
CA HIS A 30 -29.39 0.64 -26.17
C HIS A 30 -29.99 1.59 -27.22
N LEU A 31 -29.86 2.89 -27.00
CA LEU A 31 -30.16 3.93 -27.99
C LEU A 31 -28.86 4.71 -28.25
N GLU A 32 -28.26 4.42 -29.40
CA GLU A 32 -27.23 5.18 -30.12
C GLU A 32 -26.25 6.01 -29.27
N GLY A 33 -25.13 5.38 -28.87
CA GLY A 33 -23.91 6.11 -28.50
C GLY A 33 -23.46 6.00 -27.04
N GLY A 34 -24.24 5.39 -26.14
CA GLY A 34 -23.85 5.15 -24.74
C GLY A 34 -22.55 4.34 -24.61
N ALA A 35 -22.47 3.20 -25.31
CA ALA A 35 -21.26 2.36 -25.31
C ALA A 35 -20.03 3.05 -25.95
N LYS A 36 -20.22 3.95 -26.93
CA LYS A 36 -19.12 4.71 -27.57
C LYS A 36 -18.61 5.80 -26.64
N LYS A 37 -19.51 6.51 -25.94
CA LYS A 37 -19.15 7.50 -24.92
C LYS A 37 -18.43 6.85 -23.74
N TRP A 38 -18.95 5.74 -23.23
CA TRP A 38 -18.32 4.97 -22.17
C TRP A 38 -16.91 4.49 -22.55
N ARG A 39 -16.72 3.92 -23.76
CA ARG A 39 -15.37 3.56 -24.25
C ARG A 39 -14.42 4.76 -24.36
N GLN A 40 -14.91 5.91 -24.80
CA GLN A 40 -14.11 7.14 -24.85
C GLN A 40 -13.74 7.63 -23.45
N GLU A 41 -14.67 7.60 -22.51
CA GLU A 41 -14.44 7.95 -21.10
C GLU A 41 -13.44 7.01 -20.43
N THR A 42 -13.52 5.70 -20.66
CA THR A 42 -12.55 4.71 -20.15
C THR A 42 -11.16 4.95 -20.75
N ILE A 43 -11.03 5.12 -22.07
CA ILE A 43 -9.73 5.41 -22.71
C ILE A 43 -9.13 6.72 -22.21
N LEU A 44 -9.95 7.75 -21.98
CA LEU A 44 -9.50 9.03 -21.42
C LEU A 44 -9.06 8.90 -19.97
N ARG A 45 -9.81 8.15 -19.15
CA ARG A 45 -9.45 7.84 -17.76
C ARG A 45 -8.15 7.05 -17.70
N ASP A 46 -8.00 6.02 -18.53
CA ASP A 46 -6.79 5.19 -18.58
C ASP A 46 -5.58 5.99 -19.08
N ARG A 47 -5.76 6.86 -20.08
CA ARG A 47 -4.71 7.78 -20.54
C ARG A 47 -4.33 8.82 -19.49
N ALA A 48 -5.30 9.34 -18.74
CA ALA A 48 -5.05 10.26 -17.65
C ALA A 48 -4.31 9.56 -16.49
N ALA A 49 -4.69 8.32 -16.16
CA ALA A 49 -4.00 7.48 -15.17
C ALA A 49 -2.56 7.17 -15.60
N MET A 50 -2.35 6.71 -16.83
CA MET A 50 -1.01 6.43 -17.38
C MET A 50 -0.14 7.70 -17.51
N LYS A 51 -0.74 8.86 -17.78
CA LYS A 51 -0.01 10.13 -17.80
C LYS A 51 0.38 10.57 -16.38
N ALA A 52 -0.52 10.44 -15.42
CA ALA A 52 -0.24 10.73 -14.01
C ALA A 52 0.87 9.82 -13.46
N GLU A 53 0.82 8.51 -13.77
CA GLU A 53 1.87 7.55 -13.41
C GLU A 53 3.23 7.95 -13.99
N LYS A 54 3.27 8.34 -15.28
CA LYS A 54 4.51 8.83 -15.92
C LYS A 54 5.01 10.16 -15.35
N ASP A 55 4.12 11.08 -15.02
CA ASP A 55 4.48 12.38 -14.44
C ASP A 55 5.01 12.21 -13.01
N ASP A 56 4.47 11.27 -12.23
CA ASP A 56 4.96 10.94 -10.89
C ASP A 56 6.31 10.20 -10.94
N ASP A 57 6.49 9.27 -11.89
CA ASP A 57 7.80 8.68 -12.16
C ASP A 57 8.83 9.74 -12.60
N ALA A 58 8.42 10.77 -13.36
CA ALA A 58 9.30 11.86 -13.77
C ALA A 58 9.71 12.78 -12.60
N LYS A 59 8.80 13.08 -11.66
CA LYS A 59 9.12 13.85 -10.44
C LYS A 59 10.17 13.13 -9.58
N PHE A 60 10.12 11.79 -9.52
CA PHE A 60 11.10 10.99 -8.78
C PHE A 60 12.51 10.99 -9.42
N ARG A 61 12.59 11.28 -10.73
CA ARG A 61 13.86 11.35 -11.49
C ARG A 61 14.60 12.67 -11.27
N CYS A 62 13.94 13.71 -10.78
CA CYS A 62 14.55 15.03 -10.56
C CYS A 62 15.06 15.18 -9.12
N GLY A 63 16.27 14.69 -8.86
CA GLY A 63 17.20 15.25 -7.86
C GLY A 63 16.64 15.60 -6.49
N LEU A 64 16.25 14.61 -5.69
CA LEU A 64 16.05 14.82 -4.25
C LEU A 64 17.42 14.82 -3.59
N HIS A 65 18.02 16.00 -3.51
CA HIS A 65 19.35 16.17 -2.90
C HIS A 65 19.32 16.32 -1.37
N THR A 66 18.13 16.20 -0.75
CA THR A 66 17.93 16.38 0.70
C THR A 66 17.01 15.30 1.27
N ALA A 67 17.19 14.99 2.56
CA ALA A 67 16.33 14.07 3.29
C ALA A 67 14.88 14.55 3.33
N ALA A 68 14.66 15.86 3.45
CA ALA A 68 13.31 16.44 3.48
C ALA A 68 12.57 16.23 2.14
N GLY A 69 13.24 16.50 1.02
CA GLY A 69 12.68 16.22 -0.30
C GLY A 69 12.41 14.74 -0.49
N PHE A 70 13.34 13.88 -0.05
CA PHE A 70 13.16 12.43 -0.11
C PHE A 70 11.91 11.97 0.65
N LYS A 71 11.72 12.41 1.90
CA LYS A 71 10.52 12.10 2.69
C LYS A 71 9.23 12.56 1.98
N GLN A 72 9.21 13.77 1.42
CA GLN A 72 8.05 14.28 0.68
C GLN A 72 7.73 13.47 -0.58
N ALA A 73 8.75 13.02 -1.31
CA ALA A 73 8.55 12.19 -2.49
C ALA A 73 7.98 10.81 -2.13
N LEU A 74 8.44 10.22 -1.03
CA LEU A 74 7.87 8.97 -0.51
C LEU A 74 6.40 9.14 -0.15
N VAL A 75 6.04 10.19 0.59
CA VAL A 75 4.63 10.49 0.93
C VAL A 75 3.79 10.70 -0.32
N SER A 76 4.31 11.42 -1.31
CA SER A 76 3.58 11.69 -2.56
C SER A 76 3.28 10.41 -3.36
N ARG A 77 4.21 9.45 -3.36
CA ARG A 77 4.08 8.20 -4.12
C ARG A 77 3.32 7.09 -3.39
N PHE A 78 3.53 6.97 -2.08
CA PHE A 78 3.03 5.84 -1.27
C PHE A 78 1.93 6.27 -0.28
N GLY A 79 1.57 7.55 -0.23
CA GLY A 79 0.57 8.10 0.70
C GLY A 79 1.11 8.37 2.11
N SER A 80 1.99 7.51 2.64
CA SER A 80 2.64 7.71 3.95
C SER A 80 4.08 7.21 3.95
N LEU A 81 4.90 7.73 4.88
CA LEU A 81 6.26 7.23 5.10
C LEU A 81 6.26 5.77 5.58
N TYR A 82 5.26 5.38 6.36
CA TYR A 82 5.15 4.02 6.89
C TYR A 82 4.89 2.99 5.78
N ILE A 83 4.01 3.31 4.83
CA ILE A 83 3.78 2.47 3.66
C ILE A 83 5.02 2.43 2.77
N ALA A 84 5.62 3.60 2.50
CA ALA A 84 6.86 3.66 1.73
C ALA A 84 7.97 2.78 2.33
N TRP A 85 8.10 2.79 3.67
CA TRP A 85 9.02 1.91 4.37
C TRP A 85 8.72 0.44 4.08
N ARG A 86 7.48 0.01 4.29
CA ARG A 86 7.06 -1.40 4.19
C ARG A 86 7.01 -1.94 2.76
N GLU A 87 6.68 -1.11 1.78
CA GLU A 87 6.44 -1.56 0.40
C GLU A 87 7.59 -1.30 -0.56
N ALA A 88 8.51 -0.39 -0.23
CA ALA A 88 9.60 -0.03 -1.14
C ALA A 88 10.99 -0.17 -0.53
N LEU A 89 11.13 0.11 0.78
CA LEU A 89 12.42 0.15 1.43
C LEU A 89 12.75 -1.19 2.12
N ASP A 90 12.02 -1.55 3.18
CA ASP A 90 12.19 -2.72 4.06
C ASP A 90 11.28 -3.88 3.61
N LEU A 91 11.64 -4.48 2.47
CA LEU A 91 10.84 -5.55 1.84
C LEU A 91 10.90 -6.88 2.59
N ASP A 92 12.01 -7.17 3.28
CA ASP A 92 12.16 -8.37 4.09
C ASP A 92 11.54 -8.21 5.49
N GLY A 93 11.23 -6.98 5.90
CA GLY A 93 10.51 -6.68 7.13
C GLY A 93 11.36 -6.93 8.38
N ASN A 94 12.67 -6.74 8.26
CA ASN A 94 13.61 -6.89 9.37
C ASN A 94 13.73 -5.60 10.22
N GLU A 95 12.96 -4.56 9.85
CA GLU A 95 12.86 -3.25 10.50
C GLU A 95 14.16 -2.41 10.45
N ARG A 96 15.10 -2.76 9.55
CA ARG A 96 16.38 -2.05 9.34
C ARG A 96 16.81 -2.08 7.88
N LEU A 97 17.50 -1.03 7.44
CA LEU A 97 18.08 -0.99 6.10
C LEU A 97 19.57 -0.87 6.19
N SER A 98 20.29 -1.79 5.55
CA SER A 98 21.70 -1.65 5.21
C SER A 98 21.87 -0.73 3.98
N PHE A 99 23.10 -0.24 3.78
CA PHE A 99 23.40 0.61 2.62
C PHE A 99 23.11 -0.11 1.29
N ASN A 100 23.35 -1.41 1.22
CA ASN A 100 23.09 -2.20 0.02
C ASN A 100 21.60 -2.32 -0.28
N GLU A 101 20.78 -2.59 0.75
CA GLU A 101 19.31 -2.64 0.61
C GLU A 101 18.76 -1.28 0.22
N PHE A 102 19.23 -0.21 0.87
CA PHE A 102 18.84 1.15 0.54
C PHE A 102 19.20 1.51 -0.90
N SER A 103 20.43 1.22 -1.35
CA SER A 103 20.85 1.49 -2.72
C SER A 103 20.02 0.70 -3.75
N GLN A 104 19.65 -0.54 -3.45
CA GLN A 104 18.77 -1.32 -4.31
C GLN A 104 17.35 -0.75 -4.31
N ALA A 105 16.82 -0.36 -3.15
CA ALA A 105 15.53 0.29 -3.03
C ALA A 105 15.46 1.59 -3.84
N MET A 106 16.52 2.42 -3.78
CA MET A 106 16.62 3.65 -4.56
C MET A 106 16.56 3.39 -6.06
N ASN A 107 17.23 2.34 -6.54
CA ASN A 107 17.16 1.95 -7.95
C ASN A 107 15.74 1.49 -8.35
N ARG A 108 15.10 0.67 -7.51
CA ARG A 108 13.72 0.17 -7.76
C ARG A 108 12.69 1.29 -7.85
N ILE A 109 12.77 2.30 -6.97
CA ILE A 109 11.86 3.44 -7.00
C ILE A 109 12.23 4.47 -8.08
N GLY A 110 13.25 4.22 -8.89
CA GLY A 110 13.68 5.12 -9.95
C GLY A 110 14.30 6.42 -9.42
N PHE A 111 14.87 6.40 -8.21
CA PHE A 111 15.58 7.53 -7.65
C PHE A 111 16.97 7.68 -8.29
N HIS A 112 17.26 8.86 -8.82
CA HIS A 112 18.54 9.20 -9.44
C HIS A 112 19.16 10.40 -8.72
N GLY A 113 20.36 10.25 -8.17
CA GLY A 113 21.02 11.31 -7.40
C GLY A 113 22.18 10.83 -6.53
N ASN A 114 22.56 11.65 -5.54
CA ASN A 114 23.63 11.31 -4.59
C ASN A 114 23.09 10.40 -3.47
N ILE A 115 22.98 9.11 -3.76
CA ILE A 115 22.49 8.07 -2.82
C ILE A 115 23.33 8.04 -1.53
N LYS A 116 24.66 8.19 -1.64
CA LYS A 116 25.56 8.19 -0.47
C LYS A 116 25.34 9.39 0.44
N GLY A 117 25.13 10.57 -0.15
CA GLY A 117 24.82 11.79 0.59
C GLY A 117 23.49 11.67 1.32
N LEU A 118 22.45 11.21 0.62
CA LEU A 118 21.13 10.99 1.21
C LEU A 118 21.17 9.96 2.34
N TRP A 119 21.90 8.85 2.15
CA TRP A 119 22.12 7.86 3.20
C TRP A 119 22.74 8.48 4.45
N ALA A 120 23.80 9.28 4.29
CA ALA A 120 24.48 9.92 5.42
C ALA A 120 23.60 10.97 6.13
N GLU A 121 22.70 11.64 5.40
CA GLU A 121 21.76 12.61 5.96
C GLU A 121 20.62 11.96 6.75
N LEU A 122 20.17 10.77 6.32
CA LEU A 122 19.11 10.03 7.00
C LEU A 122 19.63 9.22 8.19
N LEU A 123 20.87 8.75 8.14
CA LEU A 123 21.42 7.86 9.15
C LEU A 123 21.66 8.59 10.48
N SER A 124 21.08 8.08 11.56
CA SER A 124 21.42 8.52 12.91
C SER A 124 22.92 8.35 13.22
N GLU A 125 23.49 9.30 13.97
CA GLU A 125 24.92 9.32 14.28
C GLU A 125 25.38 8.01 14.94
N GLY A 126 26.43 7.39 14.38
CA GLY A 126 26.98 6.13 14.88
C GLY A 126 26.19 4.87 14.52
N SER A 127 25.06 4.99 13.81
CA SER A 127 24.33 3.83 13.29
C SER A 127 25.01 3.25 12.04
N ARG A 128 24.77 1.95 11.78
CA ARG A 128 25.13 1.28 10.52
C ARG A 128 23.92 0.99 9.63
N HIS A 129 22.73 1.21 10.16
CA HIS A 129 21.47 0.92 9.50
C HIS A 129 20.52 2.10 9.65
N ILE A 130 19.74 2.37 8.62
CA ILE A 130 18.58 3.25 8.74
C ILE A 130 17.45 2.42 9.35
N VAL A 131 16.73 2.99 10.31
CA VAL A 131 15.50 2.42 10.87
C VAL A 131 14.33 3.35 10.56
N PHE A 132 13.09 2.86 10.72
CA PHE A 132 11.92 3.70 10.42
C PHE A 132 11.87 5.00 11.26
N ALA A 133 12.36 4.97 12.50
CA ALA A 133 12.47 6.16 13.36
C ALA A 133 13.32 7.29 12.77
N ASP A 134 14.29 6.99 11.89
CA ASP A 134 15.08 8.02 11.19
C ASP A 134 14.22 8.79 10.16
N LEU A 135 13.17 8.15 9.66
CA LEU A 135 12.20 8.78 8.76
C LEU A 135 11.10 9.50 9.55
N ASP A 136 10.49 8.82 10.52
CA ASP A 136 9.35 9.29 11.29
C ASP A 136 9.35 8.64 12.69
N ALA A 137 9.92 9.35 13.66
CA ALA A 137 10.05 8.88 15.04
C ALA A 137 8.69 8.76 15.76
N ASP A 138 7.74 9.65 15.44
CA ASP A 138 6.43 9.68 16.10
C ASP A 138 5.59 8.47 15.68
N THR A 139 5.53 8.21 14.37
CA THR A 139 4.82 7.02 13.85
C THR A 139 5.53 5.73 14.31
N ASP A 140 6.87 5.69 14.32
CA ASP A 140 7.62 4.53 14.83
C ASP A 140 7.29 4.20 16.28
N ALA A 141 7.26 5.22 17.15
CA ALA A 141 6.91 5.06 18.55
C ALA A 141 5.47 4.53 18.73
N MET A 142 4.51 5.07 17.98
CA MET A 142 3.12 4.62 18.01
C MET A 142 2.96 3.16 17.57
N VAL A 143 3.63 2.78 16.47
CA VAL A 143 3.59 1.39 15.96
C VAL A 143 4.20 0.43 16.96
N LYS A 144 5.37 0.78 17.53
CA LYS A 144 6.07 -0.06 18.52
C LYS A 144 5.27 -0.22 19.80
N ASP A 145 4.69 0.85 20.34
CA ASP A 145 3.80 0.78 21.51
C ASP A 145 2.64 -0.16 21.23
N LEU A 146 1.93 0.03 20.11
CA LEU A 146 0.81 -0.84 19.75
C LEU A 146 1.25 -2.31 19.62
N LYS A 147 2.30 -2.60 18.83
CA LYS A 147 2.81 -3.97 18.65
C LYS A 147 3.19 -4.60 19.99
N SER A 148 3.86 -3.87 20.88
CA SER A 148 4.26 -4.37 22.20
C SER A 148 3.06 -4.78 23.06
N ARG A 149 1.96 -4.02 23.01
CA ARG A 149 0.72 -4.34 23.72
C ARG A 149 0.06 -5.59 23.16
N PHE A 150 0.05 -5.75 21.84
CA PHE A 150 -0.43 -6.99 21.20
C PHE A 150 0.36 -8.22 21.66
N VAL A 151 1.69 -8.12 21.67
CA VAL A 151 2.56 -9.22 22.15
C VAL A 151 2.32 -9.49 23.63
N SER A 152 2.21 -8.46 24.47
CA SER A 152 1.97 -8.61 25.91
C SER A 152 0.65 -9.31 26.23
N VAL A 153 -0.43 -9.00 25.50
CA VAL A 153 -1.77 -9.54 25.78
C VAL A 153 -2.01 -10.89 25.10
N TYR A 154 -1.53 -11.07 23.87
CA TYR A 154 -1.85 -12.25 23.04
C TYR A 154 -0.67 -13.21 22.82
N GLY A 155 0.53 -12.85 23.28
CA GLY A 155 1.75 -13.64 23.17
C GLY A 155 2.55 -13.39 21.88
N ASN A 156 1.87 -13.14 20.75
CA ASN A 156 2.52 -12.72 19.49
C ASN A 156 1.59 -11.88 18.62
N ILE A 157 2.15 -11.24 17.59
CA ILE A 157 1.43 -10.33 16.69
C ILE A 157 0.34 -11.06 15.90
N LEU A 158 0.61 -12.26 15.40
CA LEU A 158 -0.37 -13.04 14.61
C LEU A 158 -1.60 -13.43 15.43
N LEU A 159 -1.41 -13.91 16.66
CA LEU A 159 -2.49 -14.22 17.58
C LEU A 159 -3.24 -12.95 17.98
N GLY A 160 -2.55 -11.84 18.18
CA GLY A 160 -3.19 -10.57 18.47
C GLY A 160 -4.01 -10.05 17.29
N TRP A 161 -3.57 -10.27 16.05
CA TRP A 161 -4.39 -10.03 14.87
C TRP A 161 -5.67 -10.89 14.89
N LEU A 162 -5.53 -12.21 14.96
CA LEU A 162 -6.64 -13.16 14.84
C LEU A 162 -7.64 -13.10 16.01
N LYS A 163 -7.17 -12.82 17.23
CA LYS A 163 -8.00 -12.81 18.45
C LYS A 163 -8.36 -11.41 18.95
N GLY A 164 -7.59 -10.39 18.55
CA GLY A 164 -7.76 -9.02 19.03
C GLY A 164 -8.39 -8.08 17.99
N LEU A 165 -8.00 -8.20 16.72
CA LEU A 165 -8.46 -7.30 15.64
C LEU A 165 -9.53 -7.97 14.77
N ASP A 166 -9.19 -9.11 14.16
CA ASP A 166 -10.03 -9.83 13.21
C ASP A 166 -10.72 -11.03 13.86
N THR A 167 -11.47 -10.77 14.95
CA THR A 167 -12.15 -11.82 15.74
C THR A 167 -13.17 -12.67 14.97
N ARG A 168 -13.56 -12.21 13.77
CA ARG A 168 -14.49 -12.92 12.88
C ARG A 168 -13.78 -13.64 11.73
N ASN A 169 -12.45 -13.58 11.68
CA ASN A 169 -11.63 -14.18 10.64
C ASN A 169 -12.07 -13.77 9.22
N THR A 170 -12.32 -12.48 9.03
CA THR A 170 -12.72 -11.90 7.75
C THR A 170 -11.54 -11.55 6.85
N GLY A 171 -10.32 -11.56 7.40
CA GLY A 171 -9.09 -11.09 6.76
C GLY A 171 -8.96 -9.57 6.72
N MET A 172 -10.01 -8.83 7.11
CA MET A 172 -10.11 -7.39 6.92
C MET A 172 -10.61 -6.69 8.20
N VAL A 173 -9.93 -5.60 8.58
CA VAL A 173 -10.22 -4.84 9.80
C VAL A 173 -10.46 -3.38 9.42
N ASN A 174 -11.65 -2.86 9.68
CA ASN A 174 -11.94 -1.44 9.45
C ASN A 174 -11.50 -0.55 10.64
N GLU A 175 -11.53 0.77 10.43
CA GLU A 175 -11.10 1.77 11.41
C GLU A 175 -11.81 1.63 12.77
N LYS A 176 -13.12 1.34 12.75
CA LYS A 176 -13.92 1.18 13.98
C LYS A 176 -13.48 -0.05 14.77
N GLN A 177 -13.22 -1.16 14.09
CA GLN A 177 -12.71 -2.38 14.73
C GLN A 177 -11.30 -2.16 15.29
N PHE A 178 -10.43 -1.52 14.49
CA PHE A 178 -9.07 -1.20 14.90
C PHE A 178 -9.03 -0.29 16.13
N SER A 179 -9.77 0.82 16.10
CA SER A 179 -9.84 1.77 17.22
C SER A 179 -10.36 1.10 18.49
N LYS A 180 -11.41 0.27 18.37
CA LYS A 180 -11.96 -0.48 19.51
C LYS A 180 -10.94 -1.47 20.10
N ALA A 181 -10.16 -2.14 19.26
CA ALA A 181 -9.11 -3.05 19.72
C ALA A 181 -7.98 -2.28 20.41
N CYS A 182 -7.55 -1.14 19.86
CA CYS A 182 -6.54 -0.26 20.47
C CYS A 182 -6.98 0.20 21.87
N SER A 183 -8.22 0.69 22.02
CA SER A 183 -8.76 1.11 23.32
C SER A 183 -8.82 -0.04 24.33
N LYS A 184 -9.17 -1.26 23.90
CA LYS A 184 -9.18 -2.45 24.78
C LYS A 184 -7.80 -2.84 25.28
N LEU A 185 -6.75 -2.54 24.51
CA LEU A 185 -5.36 -2.80 24.86
C LEU A 185 -4.70 -1.65 25.64
N GLY A 186 -5.49 -0.61 25.95
CA GLY A 186 -5.01 0.59 26.63
C GLY A 186 -4.04 1.42 25.80
N PHE A 187 -4.06 1.31 24.46
CA PHE A 187 -3.25 2.16 23.59
C PHE A 187 -3.70 3.62 23.76
N GLU A 188 -2.75 4.49 24.15
CA GLU A 188 -3.02 5.90 24.47
C GLU A 188 -2.79 6.84 23.27
N GLY A 189 -2.16 6.35 22.20
CA GLY A 189 -1.93 7.12 20.98
C GLY A 189 -3.18 7.28 20.10
N ASP A 190 -3.06 8.09 19.04
CA ASP A 190 -4.14 8.30 18.08
C ASP A 190 -4.31 7.08 17.15
N ALA A 191 -5.25 6.20 17.51
CA ALA A 191 -5.55 5.00 16.73
C ALA A 191 -6.12 5.31 15.33
N GLN A 192 -6.81 6.45 15.13
CA GLN A 192 -7.34 6.81 13.81
C GLN A 192 -6.22 7.27 12.89
N GLN A 193 -5.31 8.10 13.40
CA GLN A 193 -4.11 8.48 12.67
C GLN A 193 -3.26 7.25 12.33
N LEU A 194 -3.04 6.36 13.31
CA LEU A 194 -2.27 5.14 13.10
C LEU A 194 -2.90 4.23 12.05
N PHE A 195 -4.23 4.08 12.09
CA PHE A 195 -4.95 3.33 11.08
C PHE A 195 -4.69 3.92 9.69
N ARG A 196 -4.84 5.24 9.52
CA ARG A 196 -4.65 5.93 8.23
C ARG A 196 -3.23 5.78 7.68
N VAL A 197 -2.20 5.95 8.51
CA VAL A 197 -0.81 5.84 8.04
C VAL A 197 -0.43 4.40 7.66
N MET A 198 -1.14 3.40 8.20
CA MET A 198 -0.97 1.98 7.86
C MET A 198 -1.75 1.54 6.61
N GLN A 199 -2.53 2.41 5.97
CA GLN A 199 -3.31 2.05 4.78
C GLN A 199 -2.47 2.24 3.50
N PRO A 200 -2.28 1.19 2.67
CA PRO A 200 -1.53 1.31 1.41
C PRO A 200 -2.19 2.23 0.38
N ASP A 201 -3.52 2.33 0.42
CA ASP A 201 -4.31 3.15 -0.50
C ASP A 201 -5.28 4.01 0.30
N MET A 202 -5.31 5.31 0.04
CA MET A 202 -6.20 6.28 0.67
C MET A 202 -7.68 5.99 0.41
N HIS A 203 -8.01 5.28 -0.68
CA HIS A 203 -9.38 4.89 -1.01
C HIS A 203 -9.81 3.57 -0.35
N ARG A 204 -8.86 2.78 0.15
CA ARG A 204 -9.14 1.57 0.90
C ARG A 204 -9.60 1.95 2.31
N ASN A 205 -10.55 1.21 2.89
CA ASN A 205 -11.13 1.49 4.21
C ASN A 205 -10.94 0.35 5.23
N PHE A 206 -10.00 -0.56 4.95
CA PHE A 206 -9.67 -1.70 5.79
C PHE A 206 -8.16 -2.00 5.78
N LEU A 207 -7.67 -2.60 6.86
CA LEU A 207 -6.33 -3.20 6.97
C LEU A 207 -6.43 -4.73 6.88
N THR A 208 -5.36 -5.35 6.42
CA THR A 208 -5.10 -6.79 6.44
C THR A 208 -3.90 -7.07 7.34
N VAL A 209 -3.68 -8.34 7.66
CA VAL A 209 -2.51 -8.75 8.45
C VAL A 209 -1.20 -8.34 7.78
N ARG A 210 -1.16 -8.29 6.43
CA ARG A 210 0.03 -7.86 5.68
C ARG A 210 0.34 -6.38 5.90
N ASP A 211 -0.69 -5.53 5.96
CA ASP A 211 -0.51 -4.10 6.22
C ASP A 211 -0.04 -3.86 7.66
N PHE A 212 -0.54 -4.67 8.59
CA PHE A 212 -0.18 -4.61 10.00
C PHE A 212 1.23 -5.13 10.28
N ASP A 213 1.59 -6.30 9.76
CA ASP A 213 2.87 -6.95 10.03
C ASP A 213 3.25 -8.02 8.98
N THR A 214 4.37 -7.81 8.28
CA THR A 214 4.84 -8.71 7.22
C THR A 214 5.18 -10.08 7.78
N ARG A 215 5.83 -10.15 8.95
CA ARG A 215 6.21 -11.43 9.56
C ARG A 215 4.98 -12.24 9.99
N ALA A 216 3.98 -11.58 10.58
CA ALA A 216 2.71 -12.22 10.93
C ALA A 216 1.96 -12.72 9.69
N TYR A 217 1.95 -11.94 8.59
CA TYR A 217 1.39 -12.39 7.32
C TYR A 217 2.10 -13.62 6.77
N LEU A 218 3.43 -13.61 6.73
CA LEU A 218 4.22 -14.75 6.26
C LEU A 218 4.00 -15.99 7.14
N ALA A 219 3.98 -15.82 8.46
CA ALA A 219 3.67 -16.89 9.41
C ALA A 219 2.27 -17.47 9.19
N LEU A 220 1.25 -16.62 8.97
CA LEU A 220 -0.11 -17.06 8.64
C LEU A 220 -0.13 -17.86 7.33
N SER A 221 0.56 -17.37 6.29
CA SER A 221 0.62 -18.04 4.99
C SER A 221 1.24 -19.44 5.05
N ARG A 222 2.12 -19.68 6.03
CA ARG A 222 2.75 -20.99 6.30
C ARG A 222 1.97 -21.86 7.29
N GLY A 223 0.91 -21.34 7.92
CA GLY A 223 0.24 -22.00 9.04
C GLY A 223 1.08 -22.06 10.33
N ASP A 224 2.13 -21.24 10.45
CA ASP A 224 2.97 -21.13 11.65
C ASP A 224 2.39 -20.11 12.63
N PHE A 225 1.37 -20.53 13.39
CA PHE A 225 0.72 -19.66 14.39
C PHE A 225 1.62 -19.29 15.58
N ARG A 226 2.78 -19.94 15.72
CA ARG A 226 3.75 -19.64 16.77
C ARG A 226 4.81 -18.61 16.33
N MET A 227 4.87 -18.28 15.03
CA MET A 227 5.85 -17.36 14.46
C MET A 227 7.30 -17.77 14.79
N ILE A 228 7.60 -19.06 14.73
CA ILE A 228 8.92 -19.62 15.09
C ILE A 228 9.91 -19.52 13.92
N SER A 229 9.41 -19.64 12.69
CA SER A 229 10.26 -19.62 11.50
C SER A 229 10.49 -18.18 11.03
N GLU A 230 11.75 -17.73 11.07
CA GLU A 230 12.21 -16.49 10.44
C GLU A 230 12.38 -16.68 8.92
#